data_AF-A0A1S1P2E5-F1
#
_entry.id   AF-A0A1S1P2E5-F1
#
_cell.length_a   1.000
_cell.length_b   1.000
_cell.length_c   1.000
_cell.angle_alpha   90.00
_cell.angle_beta   90.00
_cell.angle_gamma   90.00
#
_symmetry.space_group_name_H-M   'P 1'
#
loop_
_entity.id
_entity.type
_entity.pdbx_description
1 polymer ?
#
loop_
_entity_poly.entity_id
_entity_poly.type
_entity_poly.pdbx_seq_one_letter_code
_entity_poly.pdbx_strand_id
1 'polypeptide(L)'
;MAPLPALFKPLAPAVRAFAAQPFSPRSWARPWQRPVGRPRIVVIGNCQAGGVAQTLRLLLPGAAVETLLVAGLGRRFGHLDRLAHHLRDADHVFSHFFPTGFVAGGNVHGLAERVPGLRLFPTILFSGFHPDLIHVGDEASLRLSRLVASPIGPYHSAIALHGFRHGLSVEATLRLYTGAVFERLGYFDLWQASADYLLRTARDVGFGLDREFALWSRGGVFMHVINHPHLHVLGDIARRLARETGYDPLDIPVETYAPDALTSEPVWPVLPGIAERYGVPGSTLFKGDGRRAAPRLLDLPDFVAESFALYARQRSEDLTNARVEAWEKDPEICALFGAA
;
A
#
# COMPACT_ATOMS: atom_id res chain seq x y z
N MET A 1 -66.12 -20.75 -31.49
CA MET A 1 -66.81 -19.47 -31.34
C MET A 1 -66.82 -19.16 -29.84
N ALA A 2 -65.99 -18.23 -29.38
CA ALA A 2 -65.94 -17.86 -27.96
C ALA A 2 -67.26 -17.17 -27.56
N PRO A 3 -67.67 -17.32 -26.29
CA PRO A 3 -68.20 -16.16 -25.59
C PRO A 3 -67.67 -16.05 -24.15
N LEU A 4 -67.19 -14.85 -23.83
CA LEU A 4 -67.34 -14.22 -22.51
C LEU A 4 -68.82 -13.84 -22.34
N PRO A 5 -69.43 -13.75 -21.13
CA PRO A 5 -69.11 -12.65 -20.21
C PRO A 5 -69.44 -12.83 -18.70
N ALA A 6 -69.12 -11.76 -17.96
CA ALA A 6 -69.84 -11.19 -16.81
C ALA A 6 -69.39 -11.53 -15.37
N LEU A 7 -68.84 -10.48 -14.74
CA LEU A 7 -68.83 -10.23 -13.29
C LEU A 7 -70.26 -10.13 -12.72
N PHE A 8 -70.51 -10.63 -11.50
CA PHE A 8 -71.11 -9.90 -10.34
C PHE A 8 -71.28 -10.80 -9.09
N LYS A 9 -70.43 -10.55 -8.06
CA LYS A 9 -70.57 -10.53 -6.56
C LYS A 9 -71.54 -11.50 -5.78
N PRO A 10 -71.51 -11.54 -4.41
CA PRO A 10 -70.47 -12.03 -3.51
C PRO A 10 -71.05 -13.02 -2.44
N LEU A 11 -70.23 -13.89 -1.85
CA LEU A 11 -70.55 -14.52 -0.56
C LEU A 11 -69.29 -14.53 0.30
N ALA A 12 -69.28 -13.66 1.32
CA ALA A 12 -68.30 -13.68 2.40
C ALA A 12 -68.71 -14.74 3.43
N PRO A 13 -67.74 -15.38 4.09
CA PRO A 13 -67.87 -15.70 5.50
C PRO A 13 -66.94 -14.81 6.32
N ALA A 14 -67.52 -14.25 7.37
CA ALA A 14 -66.86 -13.44 8.37
C ALA A 14 -65.73 -14.22 9.07
N VAL A 15 -64.50 -13.71 8.99
CA VAL A 15 -63.44 -14.06 9.93
C VAL A 15 -63.41 -12.97 10.99
N ARG A 16 -63.77 -13.36 12.21
CA ARG A 16 -63.68 -12.52 13.42
C ARG A 16 -62.25 -12.00 13.58
N ALA A 17 -62.11 -10.68 13.64
CA ALA A 17 -60.88 -10.03 14.06
C ALA A 17 -60.62 -10.38 15.53
N PHE A 18 -59.59 -11.18 15.78
CA PHE A 18 -58.97 -11.21 17.10
C PHE A 18 -58.24 -9.88 17.30
N ALA A 19 -58.63 -9.15 18.34
CA ALA A 19 -57.92 -7.95 18.79
C ALA A 19 -56.46 -8.32 19.06
N ALA A 20 -55.54 -7.72 18.31
CA ALA A 20 -54.12 -7.87 18.54
C ALA A 20 -53.79 -7.29 19.92
N GLN A 21 -53.46 -8.16 20.88
CA GLN A 21 -52.76 -7.74 22.07
C GLN A 21 -51.40 -7.18 21.67
N PRO A 22 -50.94 -6.07 22.28
CA PRO A 22 -49.62 -5.54 21.99
C PRO A 22 -48.58 -6.49 22.56
N PHE A 23 -47.95 -7.28 21.69
CA PHE A 23 -46.68 -7.92 21.99
C PHE A 23 -45.64 -6.80 22.17
N SER A 24 -45.37 -6.44 23.42
CA SER A 24 -44.08 -5.84 23.75
C SER A 24 -43.15 -6.97 24.21
N PRO A 25 -42.24 -7.46 23.36
CA PRO A 25 -41.02 -8.07 23.83
C PRO A 25 -40.00 -6.96 24.11
N ARG A 26 -39.48 -6.98 25.33
CA ARG A 26 -38.28 -6.28 25.76
C ARG A 26 -37.19 -6.46 24.69
N SER A 27 -36.66 -5.34 24.22
CA SER A 27 -35.57 -5.25 23.26
C SER A 27 -34.39 -6.16 23.65
N TRP A 28 -34.15 -7.22 22.87
CA TRP A 28 -32.94 -8.06 22.97
C TRP A 28 -31.71 -7.35 22.43
N ALA A 29 -31.86 -6.21 21.78
CA ALA A 29 -30.79 -5.28 21.57
C ALA A 29 -30.63 -4.44 22.84
N ARG A 30 -29.54 -4.63 23.58
CA ARG A 30 -28.96 -3.46 24.26
C ARG A 30 -28.82 -2.39 23.16
N PRO A 31 -29.34 -1.17 23.33
CA PRO A 31 -28.97 -0.09 22.42
C PRO A 31 -27.45 -0.09 22.37
N TRP A 32 -26.86 -0.11 21.17
CA TRP A 32 -25.45 0.22 21.01
C TRP A 32 -25.23 1.51 21.77
N GLN A 33 -24.63 1.43 22.97
CA GLN A 33 -24.30 2.62 23.73
C GLN A 33 -23.21 3.30 22.92
N ARG A 34 -23.58 4.42 22.28
CA ARG A 34 -22.63 5.31 21.63
C ARG A 34 -21.61 5.73 22.70
N PRO A 35 -20.30 5.54 22.49
CA PRO A 35 -19.33 6.16 23.35
C PRO A 35 -19.57 7.67 23.38
N VAL A 36 -19.48 8.24 24.57
CA VAL A 36 -19.42 9.69 24.77
C VAL A 36 -18.12 10.17 24.10
N GLY A 37 -18.27 11.08 23.12
CA GLY A 37 -17.18 11.61 22.29
C GLY A 37 -16.91 10.76 21.05
N ARG A 38 -17.02 11.35 19.85
CA ARG A 38 -16.55 10.75 18.59
C ARG A 38 -15.08 11.17 18.43
N PRO A 39 -14.09 10.31 18.74
CA PRO A 39 -12.71 10.77 18.74
C PRO A 39 -12.28 11.19 17.35
N ARG A 40 -11.64 12.35 17.25
CA ARG A 40 -11.04 12.87 16.03
C ARG A 40 -9.61 12.34 15.93
N ILE A 41 -9.40 11.45 14.97
CA ILE A 41 -8.10 10.82 14.70
C ILE A 41 -7.59 11.36 13.37
N VAL A 42 -6.33 11.82 13.33
CA VAL A 42 -5.68 12.25 12.09
C VAL A 42 -4.50 11.32 11.78
N VAL A 43 -4.48 10.76 10.59
CA VAL A 43 -3.39 9.90 10.10
C VAL A 43 -2.63 10.61 8.98
N ILE A 44 -1.35 10.86 9.21
CA ILE A 44 -0.45 11.57 8.30
C ILE A 44 0.55 10.56 7.71
N GLY A 45 0.70 10.50 6.40
CA GLY A 45 1.70 9.63 5.79
C GLY A 45 1.68 9.59 4.27
N ASN A 46 2.28 8.56 3.69
CA ASN A 46 2.20 8.30 2.25
C ASN A 46 0.89 7.55 1.91
N CYS A 47 0.86 6.82 0.79
CA CYS A 47 -0.28 5.99 0.39
C CYS A 47 -0.77 5.03 1.51
N GLN A 48 0.12 4.52 2.38
CA GLN A 48 -0.22 3.62 3.48
C GLN A 48 -1.14 4.27 4.53
N ALA A 49 -1.02 5.59 4.75
CA ALA A 49 -1.89 6.31 5.69
C ALA A 49 -3.37 6.24 5.26
N GLY A 50 -3.63 6.11 3.95
CA GLY A 50 -4.98 5.86 3.44
C GLY A 50 -5.57 4.55 3.95
N GLY A 51 -4.81 3.45 3.82
CA GLY A 51 -5.26 2.12 4.29
C GLY A 51 -5.34 2.03 5.81
N VAL A 52 -4.40 2.64 6.55
CA VAL A 52 -4.49 2.73 8.02
C VAL A 52 -5.74 3.50 8.44
N ALA A 53 -6.00 4.66 7.85
CA ALA A 53 -7.17 5.46 8.18
C ALA A 53 -8.50 4.79 7.78
N GLN A 54 -8.55 4.13 6.62
CA GLN A 54 -9.69 3.32 6.20
C GLN A 54 -9.98 2.23 7.25
N THR A 55 -8.93 1.55 7.71
CA THR A 55 -9.07 0.48 8.68
C THR A 55 -9.47 1.01 10.05
N LEU A 56 -8.93 2.15 10.50
CA LEU A 56 -9.39 2.81 11.72
C LEU A 56 -10.89 3.18 11.68
N ARG A 57 -11.39 3.68 10.54
CA ARG A 57 -12.84 3.96 10.38
C ARG A 57 -13.68 2.70 10.50
N LEU A 58 -13.19 1.59 9.96
CA LEU A 58 -13.86 0.30 10.03
C LEU A 58 -13.85 -0.26 11.46
N LEU A 59 -12.69 -0.25 12.11
CA LEU A 59 -12.49 -0.86 13.43
C LEU A 59 -13.04 0.00 14.58
N LEU A 60 -13.18 1.31 14.38
CA LEU A 60 -13.71 2.27 15.36
C LEU A 60 -14.89 3.05 14.73
N PRO A 61 -16.09 2.46 14.59
CA PRO A 61 -17.21 3.07 13.87
C PRO A 61 -17.71 4.40 14.49
N GLY A 62 -17.33 4.68 15.74
CA GLY A 62 -17.61 5.95 16.41
C GLY A 62 -16.63 7.08 16.08
N ALA A 63 -15.43 6.77 15.59
CA ALA A 63 -14.35 7.73 15.37
C ALA A 63 -14.51 8.56 14.08
N ALA A 64 -14.10 9.81 14.14
CA ALA A 64 -13.93 10.67 12.97
C ALA A 64 -12.46 10.62 12.54
N VAL A 65 -12.15 9.89 11.47
CA VAL A 65 -10.78 9.71 11.00
C VAL A 65 -10.50 10.56 9.75
N GLU A 66 -9.49 11.41 9.80
CA GLU A 66 -8.96 12.21 8.69
C GLU A 66 -7.63 11.63 8.19
N THR A 67 -7.40 11.68 6.88
CA THR A 67 -6.13 11.29 6.26
C THR A 67 -5.46 12.50 5.64
N LEU A 68 -4.17 12.73 5.96
CA LEU A 68 -3.34 13.78 5.35
C LEU A 68 -2.14 13.13 4.65
N LEU A 69 -2.06 13.29 3.33
CA LEU A 69 -0.90 12.80 2.58
C LEU A 69 0.28 13.75 2.71
N VAL A 70 1.46 13.23 3.05
CA VAL A 70 2.72 13.98 3.21
C VAL A 70 3.03 14.80 1.95
N ALA A 71 2.86 14.21 0.76
CA ALA A 71 3.07 14.89 -0.51
C ALA A 71 2.13 16.10 -0.76
N GLY A 72 1.01 16.18 -0.03
CA GLY A 72 0.03 17.26 -0.12
C GLY A 72 0.17 18.34 0.94
N LEU A 73 1.01 18.17 1.97
CA LEU A 73 1.06 19.06 3.13
C LEU A 73 1.44 20.49 2.76
N GLY A 74 2.51 20.68 1.98
CA GLY A 74 2.95 22.00 1.54
C GLY A 74 1.89 22.74 0.73
N ARG A 75 1.20 22.04 -0.18
CA ARG A 75 0.10 22.64 -0.97
C ARG A 75 -1.09 23.03 -0.08
N ARG A 76 -1.45 22.18 0.88
CA ARG A 76 -2.66 22.35 1.70
C ARG A 76 -2.47 23.35 2.85
N PHE A 77 -1.32 23.32 3.51
CA PHE A 77 -1.09 24.10 4.73
C PHE A 77 -0.03 25.19 4.55
N GLY A 78 0.89 25.04 3.59
CA GLY A 78 1.99 25.98 3.35
C GLY A 78 3.10 25.93 4.40
N HIS A 79 2.73 25.98 5.69
CA HIS A 79 3.67 26.05 6.83
C HIS A 79 3.27 25.09 7.96
N LEU A 80 4.27 24.65 8.73
CA LEU A 80 4.13 23.71 9.83
C LEU A 80 3.17 24.21 10.92
N ASP A 81 3.20 25.50 11.23
CA ASP A 81 2.30 26.09 12.24
C ASP A 81 0.83 26.02 11.81
N ARG A 82 0.52 26.14 10.52
CA ARG A 82 -0.86 25.98 10.02
C ARG A 82 -1.32 24.53 10.10
N LEU A 83 -0.41 23.59 9.83
CA LEU A 83 -0.68 22.17 10.03
C LEU A 83 -0.93 21.88 11.52
N ALA A 84 -0.07 22.36 12.42
CA ALA A 84 -0.25 22.21 13.87
C ALA A 84 -1.59 22.81 14.34
N HIS A 85 -1.95 24.00 13.85
CA HIS A 85 -3.23 24.62 14.15
C HIS A 85 -4.43 23.76 13.71
N HIS A 86 -4.37 23.15 12.52
CA HIS A 86 -5.41 22.22 12.03
C HIS A 86 -5.55 20.97 12.92
N LEU A 87 -4.46 20.53 13.54
CA LEU A 87 -4.38 19.34 14.38
C LEU A 87 -4.73 19.60 15.85
N ARG A 88 -4.86 20.86 16.28
CA ARG A 88 -5.02 21.22 17.70
C ARG A 88 -6.20 20.57 18.41
N ASP A 89 -7.28 20.31 17.67
CA ASP A 89 -8.53 19.75 18.18
C ASP A 89 -8.64 18.23 17.88
N ALA A 90 -7.55 17.58 17.47
CA ALA A 90 -7.51 16.14 17.28
C ALA A 90 -7.19 15.44 18.60
N ASP A 91 -7.93 14.38 18.93
CA ASP A 91 -7.66 13.55 20.10
C ASP A 91 -6.38 12.72 19.91
N HIS A 92 -6.17 12.24 18.67
CA HIS A 92 -4.97 11.48 18.31
C HIS A 92 -4.43 11.89 16.93
N VAL A 93 -3.11 12.04 16.86
CA VAL A 93 -2.39 12.27 15.61
C VAL A 93 -1.34 11.18 15.45
N PHE A 94 -1.47 10.41 14.37
CA PHE A 94 -0.51 9.39 13.97
C PHE A 94 0.20 9.87 12.72
N SER A 95 1.54 9.81 12.69
CA SER A 95 2.31 10.25 11.53
C SER A 95 3.39 9.24 11.14
N HIS A 96 3.56 9.01 9.85
CA HIS A 96 4.85 8.58 9.34
C HIS A 96 5.91 9.67 9.59
N PHE A 97 7.17 9.27 9.55
CA PHE A 97 8.25 10.24 9.42
C PHE A 97 8.12 11.00 8.08
N PHE A 98 8.35 12.31 8.12
CA PHE A 98 8.59 13.12 6.93
C PHE A 98 9.70 14.14 7.18
N PRO A 99 10.66 14.30 6.25
CA PRO A 99 11.76 15.24 6.38
C PRO A 99 11.34 16.67 6.03
N THR A 100 12.28 17.61 6.11
CA THR A 100 12.11 18.98 5.62
C THR A 100 11.80 19.01 4.12
N GLY A 101 11.03 20.01 3.68
CA GLY A 101 10.73 20.22 2.26
C GLY A 101 9.39 19.67 1.77
N PHE A 102 8.66 18.93 2.62
CA PHE A 102 7.25 18.56 2.39
C PHE A 102 6.25 19.62 2.85
N VAL A 103 6.64 20.43 3.84
CA VAL A 103 5.92 21.61 4.33
C VAL A 103 6.97 22.63 4.80
N ALA A 104 6.72 23.93 4.63
CA ALA A 104 7.67 24.93 5.12
C ALA A 104 7.69 24.96 6.65
N GLY A 105 8.80 25.40 7.25
CA GLY A 105 8.91 25.57 8.70
C GLY A 105 9.37 24.35 9.48
N GLY A 106 9.66 23.22 8.84
CA GLY A 106 10.33 22.08 9.49
C GLY A 106 9.98 20.72 8.93
N ASN A 107 10.01 19.71 9.80
CA ASN A 107 9.77 18.30 9.54
C ASN A 107 8.82 17.72 10.61
N VAL A 108 8.67 16.40 10.66
CA VAL A 108 7.78 15.75 11.65
C VAL A 108 8.20 16.00 13.11
N HIS A 109 9.49 16.16 13.42
CA HIS A 109 9.93 16.44 14.79
C HIS A 109 9.49 17.84 15.23
N GLY A 110 9.65 18.84 14.35
CA GLY A 110 9.10 20.17 14.61
C GLY A 110 7.57 20.16 14.74
N LEU A 111 6.86 19.23 14.08
CA LEU A 111 5.42 19.06 14.27
C LEU A 111 5.11 18.48 15.66
N ALA A 112 5.87 17.48 16.09
CA ALA A 112 5.70 16.82 17.39
C ALA A 112 5.91 17.80 18.56
N GLU A 113 6.80 18.78 18.42
CA GLU A 113 6.97 19.88 19.39
C GLU A 113 5.72 20.77 19.53
N ARG A 114 4.93 20.90 18.44
CA ARG A 114 3.75 21.79 18.36
C ARG A 114 2.43 21.05 18.62
N VAL A 115 2.43 19.74 18.46
CA VAL A 115 1.25 18.86 18.60
C VAL A 115 1.57 17.82 19.67
N PRO A 116 1.38 18.16 20.96
CA PRO A 116 1.59 17.23 22.06
C PRO A 116 0.76 15.95 21.85
N GLY A 117 1.40 14.79 21.98
CA GLY A 117 0.74 13.50 21.79
C GLY A 117 0.70 12.98 20.35
N LEU A 118 1.32 13.67 19.38
CA LEU A 118 1.62 13.08 18.08
C LEU A 118 2.48 11.84 18.28
N ARG A 119 2.06 10.70 17.69
CA ARG A 119 2.80 9.44 17.72
C ARG A 119 3.24 9.06 16.32
N LEU A 120 4.48 8.58 16.23
CA LEU A 120 4.99 8.04 14.98
C LEU A 120 4.54 6.58 14.81
N PHE A 121 4.33 6.19 13.55
CA PHE A 121 4.15 4.80 13.16
C PHE A 121 4.99 4.51 11.91
N PRO A 122 5.40 3.24 11.69
CA PRO A 122 6.42 2.93 10.70
C PRO A 122 5.84 2.95 9.29
N THR A 123 6.65 3.40 8.34
CA THR A 123 6.41 3.10 6.93
C THR A 123 6.85 1.68 6.66
N ILE A 124 5.96 0.85 6.12
CA ILE A 124 6.30 -0.52 5.72
C ILE A 124 7.05 -0.47 4.39
N LEU A 125 8.32 -0.83 4.41
CA LEU A 125 9.17 -0.99 3.24
C LEU A 125 9.79 -2.38 3.27
N PHE A 126 9.55 -3.18 2.23
CA PHE A 126 10.06 -4.54 2.13
C PHE A 126 10.26 -4.93 0.67
N SER A 127 11.52 -5.08 0.24
CA SER A 127 11.86 -5.42 -1.15
C SER A 127 12.10 -6.90 -1.38
N GLY A 128 12.05 -7.74 -0.33
CA GLY A 128 12.32 -9.18 -0.43
C GLY A 128 11.52 -9.88 -1.53
N PHE A 129 10.25 -9.55 -1.72
CA PHE A 129 9.40 -10.12 -2.77
C PHE A 129 9.65 -9.54 -4.17
N HIS A 130 10.18 -8.33 -4.26
CA HIS A 130 10.33 -7.58 -5.51
C HIS A 130 11.77 -7.04 -5.63
N PRO A 131 12.80 -7.91 -5.55
CA PRO A 131 14.18 -7.47 -5.51
C PRO A 131 14.61 -6.76 -6.80
N ASP A 132 13.96 -7.07 -7.92
CA ASP A 132 14.20 -6.45 -9.23
C ASP A 132 13.59 -5.05 -9.38
N LEU A 133 12.65 -4.67 -8.52
CA LEU A 133 11.98 -3.37 -8.57
C LEU A 133 12.93 -2.27 -8.06
N ILE A 134 13.19 -1.28 -8.90
CA ILE A 134 13.97 -0.08 -8.59
C ILE A 134 13.22 1.19 -9.00
N HIS A 135 13.72 2.33 -8.52
CA HIS A 135 13.40 3.63 -9.10
C HIS A 135 14.56 4.10 -9.99
N VAL A 136 14.27 5.02 -10.91
CA VAL A 136 15.27 5.58 -11.82
C VAL A 136 15.19 7.11 -11.76
N GLY A 137 16.35 7.77 -11.71
CA GLY A 137 16.47 9.22 -11.58
C GLY A 137 16.86 9.68 -10.17
N ASP A 138 16.42 10.87 -9.77
CA ASP A 138 16.83 11.50 -8.51
C ASP A 138 16.01 10.97 -7.31
N GLU A 139 16.43 9.79 -6.82
CA GLU A 139 15.89 9.16 -5.62
C GLU A 139 16.14 9.99 -4.35
N ALA A 140 17.26 10.74 -4.29
CA ALA A 140 17.63 11.53 -3.11
C ALA A 140 16.61 12.65 -2.80
N SER A 141 15.90 13.13 -3.82
CA SER A 141 14.84 14.12 -3.64
C SER A 141 13.61 13.60 -2.89
N LEU A 142 13.42 12.28 -2.80
CA LEU A 142 12.22 11.62 -2.26
C LEU A 142 10.90 12.09 -2.91
N ARG A 143 10.97 12.66 -4.11
CA ARG A 143 9.81 13.18 -4.86
C ARG A 143 9.60 12.34 -6.11
N LEU A 144 8.43 11.71 -6.22
CA LEU A 144 8.06 10.93 -7.42
C LEU A 144 8.17 11.74 -8.72
N SER A 145 7.96 13.06 -8.68
CA SER A 145 8.09 13.94 -9.85
C SER A 145 9.52 14.09 -10.38
N ARG A 146 10.52 13.61 -9.63
CA ARG A 146 11.94 13.62 -10.02
C ARG A 146 12.43 12.26 -10.50
N LEU A 147 11.53 11.26 -10.50
CA LEU A 147 11.80 9.93 -11.03
C LEU A 147 11.38 9.86 -12.50
N VAL A 148 12.08 9.03 -13.26
CA VAL A 148 11.69 8.65 -14.62
C VAL A 148 10.42 7.80 -14.55
N ALA A 149 9.53 7.99 -15.52
CA ALA A 149 8.33 7.17 -15.64
C ALA A 149 8.64 5.86 -16.37
N SER A 150 8.06 4.77 -15.87
CA SER A 150 8.02 3.43 -16.43
C SER A 150 6.63 3.12 -17.02
N PRO A 151 6.42 1.96 -17.66
CA PRO A 151 5.10 1.51 -18.09
C PRO A 151 4.07 1.38 -16.96
N ILE A 152 4.50 1.21 -15.71
CA ILE A 152 3.62 1.07 -14.52
C ILE A 152 3.96 2.07 -13.41
N GLY A 153 4.02 3.36 -13.74
CA GLY A 153 4.30 4.42 -12.77
C GLY A 153 5.82 4.63 -12.59
N PRO A 154 6.35 4.79 -11.38
CA PRO A 154 7.78 5.05 -11.16
C PRO A 154 8.64 3.77 -11.06
N TYR A 155 8.05 2.58 -11.24
CA TYR A 155 8.69 1.30 -10.92
C TYR A 155 9.36 0.67 -12.13
N HIS A 156 10.68 0.50 -12.07
CA HIS A 156 11.50 -0.05 -13.14
C HIS A 156 12.09 -1.41 -12.73
N SER A 157 12.47 -2.20 -13.73
CA SER A 157 13.26 -3.43 -13.52
C SER A 157 14.75 -3.12 -13.62
N ALA A 158 15.52 -3.53 -12.62
CA ALA A 158 16.98 -3.40 -12.62
C ALA A 158 17.61 -4.20 -13.77
N ILE A 159 17.12 -5.42 -14.01
CA ILE A 159 17.56 -6.25 -15.14
C ILE A 159 17.26 -5.56 -16.46
N ALA A 160 16.05 -5.01 -16.64
CA ALA A 160 15.69 -4.32 -17.88
C ALA A 160 16.56 -3.07 -18.11
N LEU A 161 16.77 -2.27 -17.07
CA LEU A 161 17.60 -1.06 -17.17
C LEU A 161 19.06 -1.41 -17.51
N HIS A 162 19.64 -2.38 -16.83
CA HIS A 162 21.02 -2.80 -17.08
C HIS A 162 21.16 -3.44 -18.47
N GLY A 163 20.23 -4.33 -18.86
CA GLY A 163 20.22 -4.93 -20.20
C GLY A 163 20.17 -3.89 -21.31
N PHE A 164 19.33 -2.86 -21.17
CA PHE A 164 19.29 -1.74 -22.12
C PHE A 164 20.61 -0.97 -22.17
N ARG A 165 21.18 -0.62 -21.01
CA ARG A 165 22.47 0.11 -20.92
C ARG A 165 23.65 -0.71 -21.44
N HIS A 166 23.58 -2.03 -21.35
CA HIS A 166 24.55 -2.97 -21.89
C HIS A 166 24.34 -3.25 -23.39
N GLY A 167 23.34 -2.65 -24.03
CA GLY A 167 23.08 -2.80 -25.46
C GLY A 167 22.45 -4.15 -25.86
N LEU A 168 21.86 -4.87 -24.91
CA LEU A 168 21.15 -6.12 -25.19
C LEU A 168 19.86 -5.86 -25.97
N SER A 169 19.34 -6.88 -26.67
CA SER A 169 17.98 -6.86 -27.20
C SER A 169 16.96 -7.18 -26.09
N VAL A 170 15.69 -6.89 -26.34
CA VAL A 170 14.59 -7.31 -25.45
C VAL A 170 14.62 -8.83 -25.25
N GLU A 171 14.78 -9.60 -26.32
CA GLU A 171 14.84 -11.06 -26.27
C GLU A 171 16.01 -11.57 -25.41
N ALA A 172 17.20 -11.00 -25.59
CA ALA A 172 18.36 -11.36 -24.76
C ALA A 172 18.14 -11.00 -23.29
N THR A 173 17.56 -9.83 -23.03
CA THR A 173 17.24 -9.39 -21.67
C THR A 173 16.21 -10.30 -20.99
N LEU A 174 15.23 -10.81 -21.74
CA LEU A 174 14.22 -11.73 -21.19
C LEU A 174 14.83 -13.05 -20.69
N ARG A 175 15.92 -13.52 -21.31
CA ARG A 175 16.64 -14.75 -20.87
C ARG A 175 17.31 -14.59 -19.50
N LEU A 176 17.44 -13.36 -19.00
CA LEU A 176 18.03 -13.07 -17.68
C LEU A 176 17.04 -13.22 -16.52
N TYR A 177 15.73 -13.35 -16.76
CA TYR A 177 14.74 -13.45 -15.69
C TYR A 177 14.61 -14.89 -15.17
N THR A 178 15.70 -15.44 -14.63
CA THR A 178 15.78 -16.81 -14.11
C THR A 178 16.30 -16.85 -12.69
N GLY A 179 15.98 -17.92 -11.94
CA GLY A 179 16.45 -18.10 -10.57
C GLY A 179 17.98 -18.08 -10.42
N ALA A 180 18.71 -18.68 -11.38
CA ALA A 180 20.18 -18.69 -11.36
C ALA A 180 20.78 -17.29 -11.54
N VAL A 181 20.17 -16.46 -12.40
CA VAL A 181 20.57 -15.05 -12.54
C VAL A 181 20.23 -14.28 -11.27
N PHE A 182 19.04 -14.47 -10.71
CA PHE A 182 18.63 -13.81 -9.45
C PHE A 182 19.59 -14.12 -8.30
N GLU A 183 20.06 -15.36 -8.18
CA GLU A 183 21.08 -15.76 -7.20
C GLU A 183 22.37 -14.96 -7.39
N ARG A 184 22.89 -14.91 -8.62
CA ARG A 184 24.12 -14.16 -8.94
C ARG A 184 23.98 -12.65 -8.77
N LEU A 185 22.77 -12.11 -8.88
CA LEU A 185 22.47 -10.70 -8.61
C LEU A 185 22.20 -10.41 -7.12
N GLY A 186 22.29 -11.42 -6.25
CA GLY A 186 22.06 -11.28 -4.80
C GLY A 186 20.59 -11.04 -4.42
N TYR A 187 19.65 -11.37 -5.30
CA TYR A 187 18.22 -11.09 -5.06
C TYR A 187 17.65 -11.85 -3.86
N PHE A 188 18.22 -13.01 -3.54
CA PHE A 188 17.79 -13.81 -2.39
C PHE A 188 18.32 -13.27 -1.05
N ASP A 189 19.38 -12.47 -1.06
CA ASP A 189 19.93 -11.85 0.16
C ASP A 189 19.10 -10.65 0.62
N LEU A 190 18.29 -10.08 -0.28
CA LEU A 190 17.43 -8.93 0.01
C LEU A 190 16.31 -9.25 1.00
N TRP A 191 15.95 -10.52 1.22
CA TRP A 191 14.98 -10.89 2.25
C TRP A 191 15.45 -10.43 3.63
N GLN A 192 16.65 -10.87 4.04
CA GLN A 192 17.18 -10.59 5.37
C GLN A 192 17.44 -9.09 5.54
N ALA A 193 18.05 -8.46 4.53
CA ALA A 193 18.28 -7.02 4.54
C ALA A 193 16.99 -6.20 4.67
N SER A 194 15.91 -6.61 3.97
CA SER A 194 14.59 -5.97 4.07
C SER A 194 13.94 -6.17 5.42
N ALA A 195 13.99 -7.40 5.95
CA ALA A 195 13.45 -7.73 7.26
C ALA A 195 14.13 -6.90 8.36
N ASP A 196 15.46 -6.86 8.34
CA ASP A 196 16.22 -6.11 9.33
C ASP A 196 15.99 -4.60 9.20
N TYR A 197 15.89 -4.07 7.98
CA TYR A 197 15.54 -2.67 7.75
C TYR A 197 14.15 -2.33 8.30
N LEU A 198 13.14 -3.14 7.99
CA LEU A 198 11.77 -2.95 8.46
C LEU A 198 11.70 -2.99 9.99
N LEU A 199 12.29 -4.01 10.62
CA LEU A 199 12.25 -4.17 12.07
C LEU A 199 13.02 -3.06 12.78
N ARG A 200 14.20 -2.67 12.28
CA ARG A 200 14.97 -1.56 12.86
C ARG A 200 14.21 -0.24 12.77
N THR A 201 13.76 0.15 11.58
CA THR A 201 13.05 1.43 11.38
C THR A 201 11.74 1.50 12.15
N ALA A 202 11.08 0.36 12.37
CA ALA A 202 9.90 0.29 13.22
C ALA A 202 10.23 0.49 14.71
N ARG A 203 11.34 -0.09 15.20
CA ARG A 203 11.83 0.16 16.57
C ARG A 203 12.30 1.60 16.76
N ASP A 204 12.91 2.22 15.75
CA ASP A 204 13.39 3.61 15.82
C ASP A 204 12.24 4.61 16.09
N VAL A 205 11.02 4.28 15.66
CA VAL A 205 9.81 5.07 15.96
C VAL A 205 9.01 4.55 17.16
N GLY A 206 9.56 3.62 17.94
CA GLY A 206 8.91 3.04 19.12
C GLY A 206 7.80 2.02 18.80
N PHE A 207 7.72 1.53 17.56
CA PHE A 207 6.65 0.68 17.06
C PHE A 207 7.20 -0.70 16.62
N GLY A 208 7.83 -1.46 17.51
CA GLY A 208 8.43 -2.76 17.15
C GLY A 208 7.44 -3.74 16.50
N LEU A 209 7.82 -4.39 15.40
CA LEU A 209 6.95 -5.24 14.56
C LEU A 209 7.32 -6.72 14.58
N ASP A 210 8.14 -7.18 15.52
CA ASP A 210 8.73 -8.52 15.50
C ASP A 210 7.68 -9.64 15.40
N ARG A 211 6.58 -9.52 16.17
CA ARG A 211 5.48 -10.49 16.16
C ARG A 211 4.68 -10.42 14.86
N GLU A 212 4.32 -9.21 14.45
CA GLU A 212 3.54 -8.93 13.25
C GLU A 212 4.28 -9.42 12.00
N PHE A 213 5.56 -9.09 11.87
CA PHE A 213 6.40 -9.52 10.77
C PHE A 213 6.51 -11.05 10.67
N ALA A 214 6.64 -11.75 11.81
CA ALA A 214 6.64 -13.21 11.83
C ALA A 214 5.30 -13.80 11.38
N LEU A 215 4.17 -13.13 11.65
CA LEU A 215 2.85 -13.54 11.17
C LEU A 215 2.71 -13.28 9.67
N TRP A 216 3.03 -12.07 9.21
CA TRP A 216 2.95 -11.68 7.80
C TRP A 216 3.82 -12.60 6.92
N SER A 217 5.06 -12.85 7.35
CA SER A 217 6.01 -13.70 6.60
C SER A 217 5.53 -15.14 6.45
N ARG A 218 4.74 -15.67 7.39
CA ARG A 218 4.13 -17.01 7.28
C ARG A 218 2.84 -17.01 6.49
N GLY A 219 2.17 -15.87 6.37
CA GLY A 219 0.91 -15.71 5.64
C GLY A 219 1.07 -15.63 4.12
N GLY A 220 2.29 -15.55 3.61
CA GLY A 220 2.60 -15.44 2.19
C GLY A 220 3.00 -14.01 1.78
N VAL A 221 2.69 -13.63 0.54
CA VAL A 221 3.02 -12.30 0.02
C VAL A 221 2.15 -11.26 0.71
N PHE A 222 2.79 -10.30 1.37
CA PHE A 222 2.14 -9.21 2.10
C PHE A 222 2.39 -7.82 1.48
N MET A 223 2.96 -7.76 0.28
CA MET A 223 3.32 -6.53 -0.42
C MET A 223 2.87 -6.59 -1.89
N HIS A 224 2.28 -5.50 -2.40
CA HIS A 224 1.95 -5.30 -3.82
C HIS A 224 3.11 -4.75 -4.64
N VAL A 225 3.91 -3.89 -4.01
CA VAL A 225 5.21 -3.36 -4.44
C VAL A 225 6.02 -3.07 -3.18
N ILE A 226 7.28 -2.63 -3.29
CA ILE A 226 8.19 -2.49 -2.14
C ILE A 226 7.66 -1.65 -0.97
N ASN A 227 6.73 -0.73 -1.20
CA ASN A 227 6.17 0.19 -0.20
C ASN A 227 4.62 0.15 -0.14
N HIS A 228 3.96 -0.79 -0.81
CA HIS A 228 2.51 -0.94 -0.78
C HIS A 228 2.14 -2.27 -0.09
N PRO A 229 2.09 -2.32 1.24
CA PRO A 229 1.67 -3.51 1.96
C PRO A 229 0.19 -3.85 1.67
N HIS A 230 -0.17 -5.11 1.81
CA HIS A 230 -1.56 -5.55 1.74
C HIS A 230 -2.38 -4.97 2.89
N LEU A 231 -3.70 -4.86 2.70
CA LEU A 231 -4.60 -4.27 3.69
C LEU A 231 -4.51 -4.90 5.08
N HIS A 232 -4.31 -6.22 5.19
CA HIS A 232 -4.21 -6.89 6.49
C HIS A 232 -3.01 -6.37 7.33
N VAL A 233 -1.88 -6.07 6.70
CA VAL A 233 -0.70 -5.47 7.34
C VAL A 233 -1.04 -4.08 7.88
N LEU A 234 -1.71 -3.25 7.08
CA LEU A 234 -2.17 -1.93 7.50
C LEU A 234 -3.25 -2.02 8.59
N GLY A 235 -4.05 -3.08 8.58
CA GLY A 235 -5.04 -3.37 9.60
C GLY A 235 -4.45 -3.75 10.94
N ASP A 236 -3.38 -4.54 10.96
CA ASP A 236 -2.64 -4.84 12.19
C ASP A 236 -2.04 -3.57 12.81
N ILE A 237 -1.47 -2.69 11.97
CA ILE A 237 -0.96 -1.38 12.41
C ILE A 237 -2.09 -0.53 13.00
N ALA A 238 -3.22 -0.39 12.28
CA ALA A 238 -4.37 0.37 12.73
C ALA A 238 -4.95 -0.16 14.05
N ARG A 239 -5.05 -1.49 14.19
CA ARG A 239 -5.54 -2.15 15.40
C ARG A 239 -4.63 -1.89 16.59
N ARG A 240 -3.31 -1.94 16.39
CA ARG A 240 -2.34 -1.60 17.42
C ARG A 240 -2.42 -0.13 17.82
N LEU A 241 -2.46 0.79 16.84
CA LEU A 241 -2.62 2.22 17.10
C LEU A 241 -3.88 2.53 17.93
N ALA A 242 -5.01 1.91 17.60
CA ALA A 242 -6.26 2.05 18.35
C ALA A 242 -6.14 1.58 19.82
N ARG A 243 -5.52 0.42 20.04
CA ARG A 243 -5.31 -0.16 21.38
C ARG A 243 -4.36 0.67 22.22
N GLU A 244 -3.25 1.14 21.64
CA GLU A 244 -2.27 1.98 22.34
C GLU A 244 -2.83 3.36 22.73
N THR A 245 -3.92 3.81 22.10
CA THR A 245 -4.66 5.01 22.49
C THR A 245 -5.89 4.71 23.35
N GLY A 246 -6.03 3.49 23.87
CA GLY A 246 -7.07 3.14 24.84
C GLY A 246 -8.43 2.81 24.25
N TYR A 247 -8.55 2.62 22.92
CA TYR A 247 -9.78 2.13 22.31
C TYR A 247 -9.77 0.62 22.16
N ASP A 248 -10.98 0.05 22.11
CA ASP A 248 -11.21 -1.35 21.80
C ASP A 248 -11.68 -1.50 20.33
N PRO A 249 -10.77 -1.81 19.38
CA PRO A 249 -11.13 -1.97 17.98
C PRO A 249 -11.93 -3.27 17.76
N LEU A 250 -12.93 -3.21 16.88
CA LEU A 250 -13.73 -4.38 16.51
C LEU A 250 -12.84 -5.58 16.13
N ASP A 251 -13.15 -6.76 16.66
CA ASP A 251 -12.41 -7.99 16.34
C ASP A 251 -12.98 -8.65 15.07
N ILE A 252 -12.57 -8.14 13.92
CA ILE A 252 -13.00 -8.59 12.58
C ILE A 252 -11.82 -8.68 11.61
N PRO A 253 -11.88 -9.59 10.61
CA PRO A 253 -10.91 -9.66 9.52
C PRO A 253 -11.13 -8.51 8.53
N VAL A 254 -10.22 -7.53 8.49
CA VAL A 254 -10.44 -6.24 7.80
C VAL A 254 -10.65 -6.41 6.30
N GLU A 255 -9.94 -7.33 5.67
CA GLU A 255 -10.01 -7.68 4.26
C GLU A 255 -11.35 -8.28 3.83
N THR A 256 -12.17 -8.76 4.78
CA THR A 256 -13.54 -9.23 4.48
C THR A 256 -14.52 -8.06 4.33
N TYR A 257 -14.24 -6.92 4.96
CA TYR A 257 -15.18 -5.79 5.05
C TYR A 257 -14.73 -4.53 4.34
N ALA A 258 -13.45 -4.44 3.96
CA ALA A 258 -12.90 -3.28 3.28
C ALA A 258 -12.06 -3.70 2.06
N PRO A 259 -12.17 -2.98 0.94
CA PRO A 259 -11.32 -3.20 -0.21
C PRO A 259 -9.89 -2.73 0.10
N ASP A 260 -8.90 -3.46 -0.40
CA ASP A 260 -7.50 -3.02 -0.36
C ASP A 260 -7.30 -1.87 -1.37
N ALA A 261 -7.29 -0.64 -0.89
CA ALA A 261 -7.19 0.55 -1.74
C ALA A 261 -5.86 0.61 -2.53
N LEU A 262 -4.77 0.01 -2.01
CA LEU A 262 -3.48 0.01 -2.71
C LEU A 262 -3.48 -0.92 -3.93
N THR A 263 -4.47 -1.82 -4.05
CA THR A 263 -4.73 -2.57 -5.28
C THR A 263 -5.31 -1.70 -6.41
N SER A 264 -5.59 -0.41 -6.20
CA SER A 264 -5.84 0.52 -7.30
C SER A 264 -4.56 1.10 -7.92
N GLU A 265 -3.42 0.94 -7.24
CA GLU A 265 -2.10 1.42 -7.68
C GLU A 265 -1.33 0.32 -8.42
N PRO A 266 -0.13 0.62 -8.97
CA PRO A 266 0.68 -0.41 -9.60
C PRO A 266 0.95 -1.61 -8.69
N VAL A 267 0.97 -2.80 -9.28
CA VAL A 267 1.33 -4.07 -8.63
C VAL A 267 2.47 -4.70 -9.42
N TRP A 268 3.51 -5.10 -8.69
CA TRP A 268 4.66 -5.81 -9.22
C TRP A 268 4.53 -7.30 -8.90
N PRO A 269 4.74 -8.20 -9.85
CA PRO A 269 4.61 -9.62 -9.58
C PRO A 269 5.81 -10.15 -8.80
N VAL A 270 5.59 -11.16 -7.96
CA VAL A 270 6.70 -11.98 -7.47
C VAL A 270 7.16 -12.88 -8.62
N LEU A 271 8.35 -12.59 -9.15
CA LEU A 271 8.87 -13.29 -10.32
C LEU A 271 9.12 -14.78 -10.01
N PRO A 272 8.96 -15.69 -10.99
CA PRO A 272 8.95 -17.14 -10.73
C PRO A 272 10.14 -17.66 -9.91
N GLY A 273 11.38 -17.24 -10.21
CA GLY A 273 12.55 -17.67 -9.44
C GLY A 273 12.58 -17.19 -7.98
N ILE A 274 11.95 -16.03 -7.70
CA ILE A 274 11.76 -15.54 -6.33
C ILE A 274 10.64 -16.30 -5.63
N ALA A 275 9.53 -16.52 -6.34
CA ALA A 275 8.36 -17.23 -5.86
C ALA A 275 8.68 -18.68 -5.46
N GLU A 276 9.43 -19.39 -6.31
CA GLU A 276 9.92 -20.75 -6.05
C GLU A 276 10.81 -20.78 -4.80
N ARG A 277 11.77 -19.86 -4.69
CA ARG A 277 12.69 -19.79 -3.53
C ARG A 277 11.95 -19.59 -2.20
N TYR A 278 10.91 -18.79 -2.19
CA TYR A 278 10.17 -18.45 -0.97
C TYR A 278 8.90 -19.29 -0.75
N GLY A 279 8.54 -20.18 -1.67
CA GLY A 279 7.33 -20.99 -1.56
C GLY A 279 6.05 -20.17 -1.59
N VAL A 280 6.00 -19.11 -2.40
CA VAL A 280 4.84 -18.22 -2.55
C VAL A 280 4.32 -18.23 -4.00
N PRO A 281 3.09 -17.76 -4.26
CA PRO A 281 2.58 -17.66 -5.63
C PRO A 281 3.43 -16.71 -6.49
N GLY A 282 3.82 -17.17 -7.68
CA GLY A 282 4.58 -16.40 -8.66
C GLY A 282 3.71 -15.90 -9.81
N SER A 283 4.18 -14.86 -10.49
CA SER A 283 3.55 -14.30 -11.69
C SER A 283 4.58 -13.55 -12.55
N THR A 284 4.21 -13.25 -13.78
CA THR A 284 4.91 -12.33 -14.69
C THR A 284 4.01 -11.20 -15.17
N LEU A 285 2.83 -11.02 -14.54
CA LEU A 285 1.88 -9.96 -14.87
C LEU A 285 2.06 -8.74 -13.98
N PHE A 286 2.45 -7.65 -14.61
CA PHE A 286 2.53 -6.31 -14.05
C PHE A 286 1.20 -5.61 -14.22
N LYS A 287 0.80 -4.83 -13.24
CA LYS A 287 -0.42 -4.02 -13.31
C LYS A 287 -0.08 -2.56 -13.16
N GLY A 288 -0.56 -1.72 -14.08
CA GLY A 288 -0.46 -0.27 -14.01
C GLY A 288 -1.44 0.37 -13.01
N ASP A 289 -1.44 1.70 -12.98
CA ASP A 289 -2.37 2.49 -12.17
C ASP A 289 -3.81 2.32 -12.67
N GLY A 290 -4.71 1.91 -11.77
CA GLY A 290 -6.13 1.70 -12.00
C GLY A 290 -7.04 2.74 -11.31
N ARG A 291 -6.49 3.83 -10.75
CA ARG A 291 -7.28 4.83 -10.01
C ARG A 291 -8.26 5.63 -10.87
N ARG A 292 -7.96 5.81 -12.16
CA ARG A 292 -8.75 6.64 -13.09
C ARG A 292 -9.46 5.84 -14.18
N ALA A 293 -8.99 4.65 -14.48
CA ALA A 293 -9.51 3.77 -15.54
C ALA A 293 -9.18 2.31 -15.20
N ALA A 294 -9.71 1.37 -15.98
CA ALA A 294 -9.32 -0.03 -15.85
C ALA A 294 -7.79 -0.17 -15.96
N PRO A 295 -7.13 -0.86 -15.01
CA PRO A 295 -5.69 -0.96 -15.02
C PRO A 295 -5.23 -1.76 -16.23
N ARG A 296 -4.15 -1.29 -16.87
CA ARG A 296 -3.48 -2.07 -17.90
C ARG A 296 -2.68 -3.19 -17.24
N LEU A 297 -2.77 -4.39 -17.81
CA LEU A 297 -1.91 -5.52 -17.50
C LEU A 297 -0.83 -5.64 -18.58
N LEU A 298 0.39 -5.88 -18.15
CA LEU A 298 1.55 -6.14 -18.99
C LEU A 298 2.15 -7.47 -18.55
N ASP A 299 2.45 -8.36 -19.49
CA ASP A 299 3.34 -9.46 -19.17
C ASP A 299 4.81 -8.99 -19.17
N LEU A 300 5.73 -9.89 -18.80
CA LEU A 300 7.15 -9.56 -18.72
C LEU A 300 7.75 -9.12 -20.08
N PRO A 301 7.51 -9.82 -21.20
CA PRO A 301 7.92 -9.35 -22.53
C PRO A 301 7.44 -7.93 -22.85
N ASP A 302 6.15 -7.63 -22.69
CA ASP A 302 5.60 -6.31 -22.98
C ASP A 302 6.19 -5.25 -22.05
N PHE A 303 6.33 -5.55 -20.75
CA PHE A 303 6.91 -4.63 -19.78
C PHE A 303 8.37 -4.28 -20.11
N VAL A 304 9.19 -5.26 -20.49
CA VAL A 304 10.59 -5.03 -20.89
C VAL A 304 10.67 -4.25 -22.19
N ALA A 305 9.87 -4.61 -23.20
CA ALA A 305 9.85 -3.92 -24.48
C ALA A 305 9.46 -2.44 -24.34
N GLU A 306 8.43 -2.14 -23.55
CA GLU A 306 8.02 -0.75 -23.30
C GLU A 306 9.01 0.02 -22.45
N SER A 307 9.63 -0.65 -21.47
CA SER A 307 10.73 -0.05 -20.70
C SER A 307 11.87 0.37 -21.62
N PHE A 308 12.29 -0.49 -22.56
CA PHE A 308 13.32 -0.18 -23.54
C PHE A 308 12.93 1.00 -24.45
N ALA A 309 11.69 1.00 -24.94
CA ALA A 309 11.18 2.09 -25.76
C ALA A 309 11.14 3.43 -25.02
N LEU A 310 10.90 3.41 -23.69
CA LEU A 310 10.98 4.59 -22.84
C LEU A 310 12.43 5.02 -22.63
N TYR A 311 13.33 4.09 -22.30
CA TYR A 311 14.75 4.38 -22.08
C TYR A 311 15.41 5.00 -23.31
N ALA A 312 15.10 4.51 -24.51
CA ALA A 312 15.59 5.05 -25.77
C ALA A 312 15.21 6.53 -26.03
N ARG A 313 14.20 7.05 -25.31
CA ARG A 313 13.76 8.46 -25.41
C ARG A 313 14.34 9.35 -24.31
N GLN A 314 15.01 8.77 -23.32
CA GLN A 314 15.65 9.49 -22.23
C GLN A 314 17.12 9.74 -22.54
N ARG A 315 17.72 10.75 -21.89
CA ARG A 315 19.16 10.92 -21.92
C ARG A 315 19.79 9.91 -20.97
N SER A 316 20.92 9.33 -21.32
CA SER A 316 21.58 8.31 -20.49
C SER A 316 21.90 8.81 -19.07
N GLU A 317 22.18 10.11 -18.92
CA GLU A 317 22.41 10.78 -17.63
C GLU A 317 21.16 10.88 -16.73
N ASP A 318 19.96 10.73 -17.30
CA ASP A 318 18.71 10.73 -16.54
C ASP A 318 18.32 9.31 -16.09
N LEU A 319 18.94 8.27 -16.67
CA LEU A 319 18.69 6.86 -16.39
C LEU A 319 19.59 6.30 -15.29
N THR A 320 19.62 6.98 -14.14
CA THR A 320 20.52 6.66 -13.03
C THR A 320 19.84 5.80 -11.97
N ASN A 321 20.61 4.85 -11.44
CA ASN A 321 20.25 4.07 -10.25
C ASN A 321 21.54 3.48 -9.65
N ALA A 322 21.74 3.68 -8.35
CA ALA A 322 22.99 3.31 -7.68
C ALA A 322 23.32 1.82 -7.77
N ARG A 323 22.31 0.93 -7.77
CA ARG A 323 22.53 -0.52 -7.90
C ARG A 323 22.99 -0.88 -9.30
N VAL A 324 22.32 -0.36 -10.33
CA VAL A 324 22.67 -0.65 -11.72
C VAL A 324 24.04 -0.06 -12.08
N GLU A 325 24.39 1.12 -11.57
CA GLU A 325 25.73 1.70 -11.71
C GLU A 325 26.81 0.90 -10.98
N ALA A 326 26.48 0.21 -9.89
CA ALA A 326 27.39 -0.71 -9.23
C ALA A 326 27.61 -1.98 -10.07
N TRP A 327 26.56 -2.51 -10.70
CA TRP A 327 26.66 -3.67 -11.61
C TRP A 327 27.55 -3.39 -12.83
N GLU A 328 27.48 -2.19 -13.40
CA GLU A 328 28.34 -1.78 -14.52
C GLU A 328 29.84 -1.76 -14.17
N LYS A 329 30.16 -1.66 -12.88
CA LYS A 329 31.55 -1.66 -12.37
C LYS A 329 31.99 -3.05 -11.92
N ASP A 330 31.08 -4.01 -11.86
CA ASP A 330 31.33 -5.38 -11.44
C ASP A 330 31.59 -6.26 -12.68
N PRO A 331 32.83 -6.78 -12.89
CA PRO A 331 33.15 -7.60 -14.05
C PRO A 331 32.35 -8.91 -14.11
N GLU A 332 32.00 -9.50 -12.97
CA GLU A 332 31.26 -10.77 -12.93
C GLU A 332 29.81 -10.59 -13.34
N ILE A 333 29.20 -9.46 -12.92
CA ILE A 333 27.85 -9.09 -13.35
C ILE A 333 27.84 -8.68 -14.82
N CYS A 334 28.81 -7.88 -15.27
CA CYS A 334 28.93 -7.56 -16.70
C CYS A 334 29.05 -8.84 -17.56
N ALA A 335 29.87 -9.81 -17.14
CA ALA A 335 30.02 -11.09 -17.84
C ALA A 335 28.72 -11.92 -17.82
N LEU A 336 27.96 -11.86 -16.73
CA LEU A 336 26.64 -12.50 -16.63
C LEU A 336 25.66 -11.96 -17.70
N PHE A 337 25.61 -10.63 -17.87
CA PHE A 337 24.75 -10.00 -18.90
C PHE A 337 25.29 -10.20 -20.32
N GLY A 338 26.61 -10.24 -20.52
CA GLY A 338 27.21 -10.50 -21.83
C GLY A 338 27.01 -11.93 -22.35
N ALA A 339 26.69 -12.88 -21.46
CA ALA A 339 26.38 -14.26 -21.83
C ALA A 339 24.90 -14.48 -22.23
N ALA A 340 24.08 -13.43 -22.18
CA ALA A 340 22.63 -13.50 -22.34
C ALA A 340 22.18 -13.87 -23.75
#